data_AF-A0A6B3ICT6-F1
#
_entry.id   AF-A0A6B3ICT6-F1
#
_cell.length_a   1.000
_cell.length_b   1.000
_cell.length_c   1.000
_cell.angle_alpha   90.00
_cell.angle_beta   90.00
_cell.angle_gamma   90.00
#
_symmetry.space_group_name_H-M   'P 1'
#
loop_
_entity.id
_entity.type
_entity.pdbx_description
1 polymer ?
#
loop_
_entity_poly.entity_id
_entity_poly.type
_entity_poly.pdbx_seq_one_letter_code
_entity_poly.pdbx_strand_id
1 'polypeptide(L)'
;TMENPYRRALVVSLINPKAILFLISFFVQFVDPGYAYPALSFLLLGTLLQLASFLYLSTLIFGGTRLAAAFRRRKRLSAGATSAAGVLFLGFAAKLSLSSV
;
A
#
# COMPACT_ATOMS: atom_id res chain seq x y z
N THR A 1 4.20 -23.85 14.58
CA THR A 1 3.36 -22.82 15.26
C THR A 1 2.40 -22.25 14.23
N MET A 2 1.08 -22.29 14.46
CA MET A 2 0.13 -21.78 13.47
C MET A 2 0.28 -20.26 13.35
N GLU A 3 0.92 -19.80 12.28
CA GLU A 3 1.05 -18.39 11.99
C GLU A 3 -0.33 -17.86 11.52
N ASN A 4 -0.89 -16.88 12.22
CA ASN A 4 -2.13 -16.22 11.82
C ASN A 4 -1.77 -14.89 11.12
N PRO A 5 -1.54 -14.90 9.80
CA PRO A 5 -1.05 -13.74 9.07
C PRO A 5 -2.02 -12.56 9.13
N TYR A 6 -3.33 -12.82 9.20
CA TYR A 6 -4.33 -11.76 9.37
C TYR A 6 -4.15 -11.03 10.70
N ARG A 7 -4.09 -11.78 11.81
CA ARG A 7 -3.88 -11.19 13.13
C ARG A 7 -2.55 -10.44 13.21
N ARG A 8 -1.48 -11.00 12.63
CA ARG A 8 -0.16 -10.36 12.59
C ARG A 8 -0.21 -9.04 11.80
N ALA A 9 -0.78 -9.07 10.59
CA ALA A 9 -0.94 -7.88 9.76
C ALA A 9 -1.79 -6.82 10.47
N LEU A 10 -2.93 -7.21 11.04
CA LEU A 10 -3.82 -6.30 11.76
C LEU A 10 -3.11 -5.63 12.93
N VAL A 11 -2.42 -6.39 13.77
CA VAL A 11 -1.69 -5.87 14.93
C VAL A 11 -0.57 -4.93 14.48
N VAL A 12 0.23 -5.32 13.49
CA VAL A 12 1.32 -4.49 12.97
C VAL A 12 0.79 -3.19 12.35
N SER A 13 -0.30 -3.27 11.59
CA SER A 13 -0.94 -2.08 10.99
C SER A 13 -1.52 -1.14 12.03
N LEU A 14 -2.23 -1.66 13.04
CA LEU A 14 -2.86 -0.85 14.09
C LEU A 14 -1.84 -0.19 15.01
N ILE A 15 -0.69 -0.82 15.24
CA ILE A 15 0.36 -0.30 16.14
C ILE A 15 1.42 0.51 15.37
N ASN A 16 1.30 0.66 14.05
CA ASN A 16 2.29 1.38 13.24
C ASN A 16 2.31 2.89 13.56
N PRO A 17 3.34 3.40 14.28
CA PRO A 17 3.35 4.80 14.71
C PRO A 17 3.46 5.75 13.53
N LYS A 18 4.12 5.34 12.44
CA LYS A 18 4.23 6.15 11.22
C LYS A 18 2.86 6.37 10.59
N ALA A 19 2.04 5.33 10.52
CA ALA A 19 0.69 5.42 9.95
C ALA A 19 -0.22 6.30 10.82
N ILE A 20 -0.20 6.10 12.13
CA ILE A 20 -0.99 6.89 13.09
C ILE A 20 -0.63 8.38 12.99
N LEU A 21 0.66 8.71 13.08
CA LEU A 21 1.12 10.11 13.02
C LEU A 21 0.81 10.75 11.67
N PHE A 22 0.94 10.01 10.57
CA PHE A 22 0.55 10.51 9.25
C PHE A 22 -0.95 10.83 9.20
N LEU A 23 -1.80 9.92 9.66
CA LEU A 23 -3.26 10.11 9.65
C LEU A 23 -3.69 11.28 10.51
N ILE A 24 -3.16 11.41 11.73
CA ILE A 24 -3.49 12.52 12.63
C ILE A 24 -3.07 13.85 12.00
N SER A 25 -1.81 13.96 11.55
CA SER A 25 -1.30 15.18 10.93
C SER A 25 -2.02 15.52 9.62
N PHE A 26 -2.45 14.53 8.85
CA PHE A 26 -3.19 14.75 7.61
C PHE A 26 -4.64 15.15 7.88
N PHE A 27 -5.36 14.42 8.74
CA PHE A 27 -6.79 14.67 8.99
C PHE A 27 -7.05 16.01 9.66
N VAL A 28 -6.20 16.42 10.61
CA VAL A 28 -6.36 17.73 11.28
C VAL A 28 -6.35 18.90 10.28
N GLN A 29 -5.67 18.76 9.13
CA GLN A 29 -5.67 19.80 8.08
C GLN A 29 -7.05 19.99 7.41
N PHE A 30 -7.96 19.03 7.54
CA PHE A 30 -9.30 19.06 6.93
C PHE A 30 -10.44 19.14 7.95
N VAL A 31 -10.13 19.18 9.25
CA VAL A 31 -11.13 19.26 10.32
C VAL A 31 -11.19 20.70 10.83
N ASP A 32 -12.38 21.29 10.80
CA ASP A 32 -12.62 22.60 11.41
C ASP A 32 -12.52 22.51 12.95
N PRO A 33 -11.60 23.24 13.60
CA PRO A 33 -11.47 23.25 15.05
C PRO A 33 -12.67 23.91 15.77
N GLY A 34 -13.47 24.73 15.09
CA GLY A 34 -14.66 25.38 15.64
C GLY A 34 -15.93 24.51 15.59
N TYR A 35 -15.87 23.34 14.95
CA TYR A 35 -17.03 22.45 14.83
C TYR A 35 -17.33 21.75 16.16
N ALA A 36 -18.60 21.72 16.56
CA ALA A 36 -19.03 21.15 17.84
C ALA A 36 -18.75 19.64 18.00
N TYR A 37 -18.60 18.90 16.88
CA TYR A 37 -18.43 17.45 16.86
C TYR A 37 -17.25 17.00 15.99
N PRO A 38 -16.00 17.33 16.32
CA PRO A 38 -14.84 17.03 15.48
C PRO A 38 -14.66 15.53 15.24
N ALA A 39 -15.05 14.67 16.21
CA ALA A 39 -15.02 13.22 16.08
C ALA A 39 -15.83 12.71 14.87
N LEU A 40 -16.94 13.38 14.50
CA LEU A 40 -17.73 13.03 13.32
C LEU A 40 -16.95 13.29 12.03
N SER A 41 -16.18 14.38 11.97
CA SER A 41 -15.32 14.70 10.83
C SER A 41 -14.20 13.66 10.69
N PHE A 42 -13.56 13.26 11.79
CA PHE A 42 -12.58 12.18 11.79
C PHE A 42 -13.17 10.84 11.34
N LEU A 43 -14.39 10.52 11.80
CA LEU A 43 -15.08 9.29 11.41
C LEU A 43 -15.40 9.31 9.91
N LEU A 44 -15.92 10.41 9.37
CA LEU A 44 -16.22 10.56 7.95
C LEU A 44 -14.95 10.42 7.09
N LEU A 45 -13.88 11.14 7.45
CA LEU A 45 -12.59 11.08 6.73
C LEU A 45 -11.98 9.67 6.81
N GLY A 46 -12.03 9.03 7.98
CA GLY A 46 -11.57 7.67 8.19
C GLY A 46 -12.35 6.66 7.35
N THR A 47 -13.69 6.78 7.31
CA THR A 47 -14.53 5.91 6.48
C THR A 47 -14.25 6.12 4.99
N LEU A 48 -14.12 7.36 4.52
CA LEU A 48 -13.76 7.65 3.12
C LEU A 48 -12.40 7.05 2.75
N LEU A 49 -11.39 7.25 3.61
CA LEU A 49 -10.07 6.66 3.42
C LEU A 49 -10.14 5.12 3.37
N GLN A 50 -10.91 4.50 4.26
CA GLN A 50 -11.05 3.05 4.32
C GLN A 50 -11.77 2.50 3.09
N LEU A 51 -12.82 3.18 2.61
CA LEU A 51 -13.51 2.81 1.37
C LEU A 51 -12.59 2.92 0.16
N ALA A 52 -11.85 4.02 0.04
CA ALA A 52 -10.86 4.20 -1.03
C ALA A 52 -9.79 3.11 -0.98
N SER A 53 -9.25 2.82 0.21
CA SER A 53 -8.24 1.76 0.42
C SER A 53 -8.78 0.39 0.06
N PHE A 54 -10.01 0.06 0.47
CA PHE A 54 -10.66 -1.21 0.17
C PHE A 54 -10.87 -1.39 -1.33
N LEU A 55 -11.40 -0.36 -2.01
CA LEU A 55 -11.62 -0.38 -3.46
C LEU A 55 -10.29 -0.50 -4.22
N TYR A 56 -9.29 0.28 -3.83
CA TYR A 56 -7.97 0.26 -4.44
C TYR A 56 -7.28 -1.10 -4.30
N LEU A 57 -7.21 -1.63 -3.08
CA LEU A 57 -6.58 -2.93 -2.81
C LEU A 57 -7.34 -4.08 -3.46
N SER A 58 -8.68 -4.06 -3.43
CA SER A 58 -9.49 -5.07 -4.12
C SER A 58 -9.23 -5.06 -5.62
N THR A 59 -9.20 -3.87 -6.23
CA THR A 59 -8.88 -3.71 -7.65
C THR A 59 -7.50 -4.25 -7.98
N LEU A 60 -6.49 -3.96 -7.15
CA LEU A 60 -5.15 -4.50 -7.32
C LEU A 60 -5.09 -6.02 -7.16
N ILE A 61 -5.76 -6.58 -6.16
CA ILE A 61 -5.76 -8.02 -5.89
C ILE A 61 -6.44 -8.77 -7.05
N PHE A 62 -7.67 -8.39 -7.40
CA PHE A 62 -8.41 -9.07 -8.47
C PHE A 62 -7.84 -8.78 -9.85
N GLY A 63 -7.40 -7.54 -10.11
CA GLY A 63 -6.73 -7.17 -11.35
C GLY A 63 -5.40 -7.89 -11.51
N GLY A 64 -4.56 -7.85 -10.48
CA GLY A 64 -3.25 -8.49 -10.45
C GLY A 64 -3.31 -10.01 -10.56
N THR A 65 -4.26 -10.66 -9.88
CA THR A 65 -4.44 -12.12 -10.00
C THR A 65 -4.88 -12.55 -11.40
N ARG A 66 -5.83 -11.84 -12.02
CA ARG A 66 -6.26 -12.09 -13.40
C ARG A 66 -5.14 -11.84 -14.40
N LEU A 67 -4.42 -10.73 -14.23
CA LEU A 67 -3.28 -10.38 -15.08
C LEU A 67 -2.19 -11.45 -14.96
N ALA A 68 -1.79 -11.80 -13.73
CA ALA A 68 -0.81 -12.86 -13.49
C ALA A 68 -1.24 -14.20 -14.09
N ALA A 69 -2.52 -14.57 -14.03
CA ALA A 69 -3.02 -15.78 -14.69
C ALA A 69 -2.89 -15.71 -16.22
N ALA A 70 -3.20 -14.57 -16.84
CA ALA A 70 -3.02 -14.35 -18.27
C ALA A 70 -1.54 -14.42 -18.70
N PHE A 71 -0.64 -13.80 -17.92
CA PHE A 71 0.81 -13.85 -18.15
C PHE A 71 1.40 -15.25 -17.94
N ARG A 72 0.93 -16.01 -16.94
CA ARG A 72 1.35 -17.41 -16.72
C ARG A 72 1.05 -18.32 -17.91
N ARG A 73 -0.03 -18.04 -18.65
CA ARG A 73 -0.34 -18.76 -19.90
C ARG A 73 0.69 -18.50 -21.02
N ARG A 74 1.46 -17.40 -20.92
CA ARG A 74 2.51 -17.00 -21.87
C ARG A 74 3.88 -16.96 -21.18
N LYS A 75 4.46 -18.14 -20.90
CA LYS A 75 5.73 -18.32 -20.17
C LYS A 75 6.87 -17.38 -20.61
N ARG A 76 7.04 -17.15 -21.93
CA ARG A 76 8.06 -16.23 -22.47
C ARG A 76 7.84 -14.76 -22.06
N LEU A 77 6.59 -14.30 -22.03
CA LEU A 77 6.24 -12.93 -21.66
C LEU A 77 6.47 -12.70 -20.16
N SER A 78 6.11 -13.69 -19.33
CA SER A 78 6.38 -13.65 -17.88
C SER A 78 7.88 -13.62 -17.59
N ALA A 79 8.68 -14.46 -18.28
CA ALA A 79 10.13 -14.47 -18.13
C ALA A 79 10.75 -13.12 -18.53
N GLY A 80 10.33 -12.53 -19.65
CA GLY A 80 10.78 -11.21 -20.09
C GLY A 80 10.46 -10.10 -19.08
N ALA A 81 9.25 -10.09 -18.52
CA ALA A 81 8.85 -9.10 -17.51
C ALA A 81 9.67 -9.22 -16.22
N THR A 82 9.91 -10.45 -15.73
CA THR A 82 10.76 -10.68 -14.55
C THR A 82 12.21 -10.29 -14.81
N SER A 83 12.77 -10.62 -15.97
CA SER A 83 14.13 -10.20 -16.35
C SER A 83 14.25 -8.68 -16.46
N ALA A 84 13.27 -8.00 -17.05
CA ALA A 84 13.26 -6.54 -17.14
C ALA A 84 13.23 -5.88 -15.75
N ALA A 85 12.39 -6.38 -14.84
CA ALA A 85 12.37 -5.92 -13.46
C ALA A 85 13.73 -6.13 -12.77
N GLY A 86 14.35 -7.30 -12.97
CA GLY A 86 15.68 -7.59 -12.44
C GLY A 86 16.75 -6.63 -12.96
N VAL A 87 16.75 -6.34 -14.27
CA VAL A 87 17.66 -5.36 -14.89
C VAL A 87 17.44 -3.96 -14.31
N LEU A 88 16.19 -3.55 -14.09
CA LEU A 88 15.89 -2.25 -13.46
C LEU A 88 16.41 -2.19 -12.02
N PHE A 89 16.26 -3.25 -11.23
CA PHE A 89 16.79 -3.30 -9.88
C PHE A 89 18.32 -3.28 -9.85
N LEU A 90 18.98 -4.03 -10.73
CA LEU A 90 20.44 -4.00 -10.86
C LEU A 90 20.93 -2.61 -11.30
N GLY A 91 20.26 -1.98 -12.26
CA GLY A 91 20.54 -0.62 -12.68
C GLY A 91 20.35 0.40 -11.56
N PHE A 92 19.28 0.24 -10.76
CA PHE A 92 19.05 1.08 -9.59
C PHE A 92 20.13 0.90 -8.53
N ALA A 93 20.53 -0.34 -8.23
CA ALA A 93 21.61 -0.63 -7.29
C ALA A 93 22.96 -0.05 -7.75
N ALA A 94 23.29 -0.19 -9.03
CA ALA A 94 24.48 0.41 -9.62
C ALA A 94 24.44 1.94 -9.55
N LYS A 95 23.31 2.56 -9.89
CA LYS A 95 23.11 4.01 -9.74
C LYS A 95 23.29 4.45 -8.29
N LEU A 96 22.68 3.73 -7.35
CA LEU A 96 22.81 4.03 -5.93
C LEU A 96 24.26 3.95 -5.48
N SER A 97 24.97 2.88 -5.86
CA SER A 97 26.39 2.71 -5.54
C SER A 97 27.28 3.79 -6.15
N LEU A 98 26.99 4.28 -7.36
CA LEU A 98 27.75 5.37 -7.98
C LEU A 98 27.38 6.75 -7.42
N SER A 99 26.14 6.96 -6.98
CA SER A 99 25.70 8.22 -6.35
C SER A 99 26.04 8.31 -4.86
N SER A 100 26.42 7.20 -4.23
CA SER A 100 26.87 7.14 -2.83
C SER A 100 28.40 7.10 -2.70
N VAL A 101 29.13 7.20 -3.82
CA VAL A 101 30.56 7.53 -3.89
C VAL A 101 30.74 9.02 -4.12
#